data_AF-A0A7W0A0H1-F1
#
_entry.id   AF-A0A7W0A0H1-F1
#
_cell.length_a   1.000
_cell.length_b   1.000
_cell.length_c   1.000
_cell.angle_alpha   90.00
_cell.angle_beta   90.00
_cell.angle_gamma   90.00
#
_symmetry.space_group_name_H-M   'P 1'
#
loop_
_entity.id
_entity.type
_entity.pdbx_description
1 polymer ?
#
loop_
_entity_poly.entity_id
_entity_poly.type
_entity_poly.pdbx_seq_one_letter_code
_entity_poly.pdbx_strand_id
1 'polypeptide(L)'
;MAHHDDGTHTRGESLPWKINVRDHAGRTQSSTFRNAKSLAKEILATLEGQEPFGPRPWQMHHGGSLWVFSQGEWRLFLNTVGIEWSAQFCADPAKVDQLRLNARALYEAFPESVPQMKRMGYTTARKQLDTPITDAATVGVWVDSIFNSCVPLPPEFHTAVLPKGGGRHHYPGPITDIDHVKFDDFELWVTDRETDTRVAVLPVSPRGSGDGRVTLTYAPVGHPLAEKKLAAAEDDQRLVFPPDSDLARQAFYHQ
;
A
#
# COMPACT_ATOMS: atom_id res chain seq x y z
N MET A 1 -53.78 -11.03 17.86
CA MET A 1 -52.47 -11.20 18.53
C MET A 1 -51.44 -10.56 17.63
N ALA A 2 -50.94 -9.38 18.01
CA ALA A 2 -49.91 -8.67 17.26
C ALA A 2 -48.55 -9.02 17.87
N HIS A 3 -47.62 -9.50 17.06
CA HIS A 3 -46.22 -9.57 17.42
C HIS A 3 -45.67 -8.14 17.45
N HIS A 4 -45.34 -7.66 18.65
CA HIS A 4 -44.40 -6.57 18.80
C HIS A 4 -43.01 -7.18 18.71
N ASP A 5 -42.31 -6.85 17.63
CA ASP A 5 -40.86 -6.98 17.53
C ASP A 5 -40.33 -5.56 17.73
N ASP A 6 -40.03 -5.23 18.99
CA ASP A 6 -39.37 -4.01 19.41
C ASP A 6 -37.91 -4.07 18.96
N GLY A 7 -37.74 -3.86 17.64
CA GLY A 7 -36.54 -4.02 16.83
C GLY A 7 -35.39 -3.08 17.16
N THR A 8 -35.00 -3.02 18.43
CA THR A 8 -33.76 -2.38 18.87
C THR A 8 -32.92 -3.41 19.61
N HIS A 9 -31.88 -3.91 18.95
CA HIS A 9 -30.84 -4.68 19.62
C HIS A 9 -29.52 -3.92 19.51
N THR A 10 -28.79 -3.84 20.63
CA THR A 10 -27.45 -3.26 20.65
C THR A 10 -26.47 -4.29 20.10
N ARG A 11 -25.89 -4.03 18.92
CA ARG A 11 -24.68 -4.70 18.46
C ARG A 11 -23.49 -3.91 18.99
N GLY A 12 -22.56 -4.59 19.65
CA GLY A 12 -21.28 -4.03 20.06
C GLY A 12 -20.17 -4.93 19.54
N GLU A 13 -19.18 -4.33 18.89
CA GLU A 13 -17.93 -5.00 18.52
C GLU A 13 -16.81 -4.34 19.34
N SER A 14 -16.37 -5.03 20.38
CA SER A 14 -15.14 -4.70 21.09
C SER A 14 -14.11 -5.76 20.72
N LEU A 15 -13.50 -5.61 19.56
CA LEU A 15 -12.27 -6.32 19.23
C LEU A 15 -11.11 -5.45 19.74
N PRO A 16 -10.47 -5.76 20.88
CA PRO A 16 -9.18 -5.16 21.22
C PRO A 16 -8.17 -5.66 20.18
N TRP A 17 -8.05 -4.91 19.09
CA TRP A 17 -7.19 -5.30 18.00
C TRP A 17 -5.81 -4.69 18.23
N LYS A 18 -4.85 -5.56 18.43
CA LYS A 18 -3.43 -5.27 18.24
C LYS A 18 -3.06 -5.97 16.96
N ILE A 19 -2.09 -5.46 16.23
CA ILE A 19 -1.34 -6.27 15.28
C ILE A 19 0.14 -6.05 15.53
N ASN A 20 0.97 -6.78 14.81
CA ASN A 20 2.41 -6.58 14.82
C ASN A 20 2.83 -5.98 13.48
N VAL A 21 3.22 -4.70 13.52
CA VAL A 21 3.79 -3.94 12.41
C VAL A 21 5.21 -3.65 12.83
N ARG A 22 6.12 -4.45 12.31
CA ARG A 22 7.56 -4.20 12.39
C ARG A 22 8.01 -3.72 11.02
N ASP A 23 9.03 -2.87 11.02
CA ASP A 23 9.67 -2.43 9.78
C ASP A 23 10.01 -3.64 8.90
N HIS A 24 9.77 -3.50 7.60
CA HIS A 24 10.11 -4.54 6.64
C HIS A 24 11.64 -4.66 6.49
N ALA A 25 12.11 -5.87 6.20
CA ALA A 25 13.49 -6.14 5.78
C ALA A 25 14.05 -5.06 4.87
N GLY A 26 15.33 -4.70 5.05
CA GLY A 26 16.01 -3.67 4.26
C GLY A 26 15.84 -3.88 2.76
N ARG A 27 15.08 -2.99 2.11
CA ARG A 27 14.83 -3.02 0.66
C ARG A 27 15.92 -2.25 -0.09
N THR A 28 16.45 -2.82 -1.17
CA THR A 28 17.20 -2.05 -2.18
C THR A 28 16.25 -1.07 -2.87
N GLN A 29 16.43 0.22 -2.63
CA GLN A 29 15.58 1.25 -3.24
C GLN A 29 15.90 1.40 -4.73
N SER A 30 14.88 1.29 -5.57
CA SER A 30 15.00 1.61 -7.00
C SER A 30 15.45 3.06 -7.19
N SER A 31 16.05 3.37 -8.33
CA SER A 31 16.35 4.76 -8.69
C SER A 31 15.08 5.61 -8.75
N THR A 32 13.97 5.05 -9.24
CA THR A 32 12.65 5.69 -9.27
C THR A 32 12.21 6.15 -7.89
N PHE A 33 12.25 5.25 -6.89
CA PHE A 33 11.84 5.57 -5.53
C PHE A 33 12.79 6.56 -4.84
N ARG A 34 14.10 6.44 -5.08
CA ARG A 34 15.08 7.42 -4.56
C ARG A 34 14.81 8.83 -5.09
N ASN A 35 14.51 8.96 -6.38
CA ASN A 35 14.17 10.24 -6.99
C ASN A 35 12.85 10.80 -6.45
N ALA A 36 11.82 9.96 -6.29
CA ALA A 36 10.54 10.36 -5.69
C ALA A 36 10.73 10.84 -4.25
N LYS A 37 11.51 10.09 -3.44
CA LYS A 37 11.84 10.45 -2.06
C LYS A 37 12.61 11.76 -1.96
N SER A 38 13.52 12.05 -2.89
CA SER A 38 14.22 13.34 -2.94
C SER A 38 13.24 14.48 -3.19
N LEU A 39 12.41 14.36 -4.22
CA LEU A 39 11.39 15.37 -4.55
C LEU A 39 10.43 15.60 -3.37
N ALA A 40 9.88 14.54 -2.78
CA ALA A 40 8.94 14.67 -1.67
C ALA A 40 9.55 15.38 -0.46
N LYS A 41 10.83 15.13 -0.15
CA LYS A 41 11.55 15.85 0.91
C LYS A 41 11.72 17.34 0.59
N GLU A 42 12.05 17.67 -0.66
CA GLU A 42 12.14 19.07 -1.08
C GLU A 42 10.79 19.76 -1.03
N ILE A 43 9.70 19.09 -1.43
CA ILE A 43 8.33 19.60 -1.29
C ILE A 43 7.99 19.87 0.17
N LEU A 44 8.20 18.90 1.06
CA LEU A 44 7.90 19.06 2.48
C LEU A 44 8.69 20.21 3.12
N ALA A 45 9.93 20.43 2.67
CA ALA A 45 10.73 21.56 3.15
C ALA A 45 10.12 22.93 2.81
N THR A 46 9.21 23.03 1.84
CA THR A 46 8.53 24.29 1.50
C THR A 46 7.23 24.52 2.28
N LEU A 47 6.76 23.56 3.08
CA LEU A 47 5.43 23.64 3.71
C LEU A 47 5.42 24.30 5.08
N GLU A 48 6.58 24.53 5.71
CA GLU A 48 6.75 25.32 6.95
C GLU A 48 5.63 25.13 8.01
N GLY A 49 5.36 23.89 8.44
CA GLY A 49 4.32 23.58 9.45
C GLY A 49 2.93 23.27 8.88
N GLN A 50 2.77 23.28 7.56
CA GLN A 50 1.54 22.88 6.85
C GLN A 50 1.64 21.46 6.27
N GLU A 51 2.48 20.60 6.83
CA GLU A 51 2.66 19.25 6.30
C GLU A 51 1.40 18.39 6.51
N PRO A 52 0.94 17.63 5.49
CA PRO A 52 -0.38 16.98 5.50
C PRO A 52 -0.66 16.06 6.68
N PHE A 53 0.39 15.47 7.27
CA PHE A 53 0.28 14.50 8.36
C PHE A 53 1.04 14.94 9.62
N GLY A 54 1.39 16.22 9.70
CA GLY A 54 2.14 16.77 10.83
C GLY A 54 3.66 16.73 10.65
N PRO A 55 4.39 17.14 11.69
CA PRO A 55 5.80 17.45 11.60
C PRO A 55 6.67 16.19 11.43
N ARG A 56 7.93 16.42 11.05
CA ARG A 56 8.99 15.41 10.95
C ARG A 56 9.20 14.62 12.27
N PRO A 57 9.79 13.41 12.22
CA PRO A 57 10.35 12.75 11.05
C PRO A 57 9.28 12.11 10.16
N TRP A 58 9.47 12.12 8.84
CA TRP A 58 8.56 11.44 7.90
C TRP A 58 9.18 10.15 7.36
N GLN A 59 8.35 9.12 7.30
CA GLN A 59 8.59 7.90 6.54
C GLN A 59 7.86 8.02 5.20
N MET A 60 8.58 7.78 4.10
CA MET A 60 8.01 7.88 2.75
C MET A 60 7.36 6.54 2.39
N HIS A 61 6.04 6.49 2.54
CA HIS A 61 5.24 5.29 2.35
C HIS A 61 4.70 5.18 0.93
N HIS A 62 4.51 3.95 0.49
CA HIS A 62 3.77 3.59 -0.72
C HIS A 62 2.28 3.68 -0.38
N GLY A 63 1.48 4.48 -1.11
CA GLY A 63 0.10 4.72 -0.69
C GLY A 63 -0.72 5.73 -1.50
N GLY A 64 -0.48 5.84 -2.81
CA GLY A 64 -1.30 6.65 -3.72
C GLY A 64 -1.10 8.17 -3.63
N SER A 65 0.07 8.68 -3.22
CA SER A 65 0.30 10.14 -3.11
C SER A 65 0.28 10.85 -4.46
N LEU A 66 -0.38 12.00 -4.53
CA LEU A 66 -0.41 12.89 -5.68
C LEU A 66 -0.07 14.32 -5.23
N TRP A 67 1.20 14.70 -5.36
CA TRP A 67 1.68 16.03 -4.98
C TRP A 67 1.40 17.05 -6.09
N VAL A 68 0.57 18.04 -5.80
CA VAL A 68 0.11 19.05 -6.76
C VAL A 68 0.66 20.41 -6.36
N PHE A 69 1.21 21.15 -7.32
CA PHE A 69 1.65 22.53 -7.16
C PHE A 69 0.66 23.46 -7.85
N SER A 70 0.19 24.46 -7.12
CA SER A 70 -0.72 25.49 -7.63
C SER A 70 -0.58 26.75 -6.81
N GLN A 71 -0.55 27.91 -7.47
CA GLN A 71 -0.51 29.22 -6.80
C GLN A 71 0.67 29.38 -5.83
N GLY A 72 1.82 28.79 -6.16
CA GLY A 72 3.02 28.87 -5.33
C GLY A 72 3.11 27.86 -4.19
N GLU A 73 2.09 27.02 -3.99
CA GLU A 73 2.01 26.09 -2.87
C GLU A 73 1.91 24.64 -3.33
N TRP A 74 2.44 23.73 -2.51
CA TRP A 74 2.26 22.29 -2.68
C TRP A 74 1.12 21.77 -1.82
N ARG A 75 0.31 20.86 -2.38
CA ARG A 75 -0.76 20.16 -1.66
C ARG A 75 -0.71 18.67 -2.00
N LEU A 76 -0.99 17.83 -1.01
CA LEU A 76 -1.10 16.39 -1.20
C LEU A 76 -2.55 16.01 -1.46
N PHE A 77 -2.77 15.33 -2.59
CA PHE A 77 -3.98 14.58 -2.87
C PHE A 77 -3.66 13.08 -2.75
N LEU A 78 -4.70 12.27 -2.59
CA LEU A 78 -4.58 10.81 -2.64
C LEU A 78 -5.39 10.31 -3.82
N ASN A 79 -4.85 9.31 -4.50
CA ASN A 79 -5.59 8.59 -5.53
C ASN A 79 -6.73 7.76 -4.90
N THR A 80 -7.58 7.16 -5.73
CA THR A 80 -8.71 6.34 -5.27
C THR A 80 -8.27 5.19 -4.37
N VAL A 81 -7.10 4.62 -4.64
CA VAL A 81 -6.41 3.62 -3.80
C VAL A 81 -4.90 3.80 -3.93
N GLY A 82 -4.17 3.39 -2.90
CA GLY A 82 -2.70 3.31 -2.91
C GLY A 82 -2.22 1.89 -3.16
N ILE A 83 -1.06 1.72 -3.79
CA ILE A 83 -0.44 0.41 -3.97
C ILE A 83 0.75 0.30 -3.03
N GLU A 84 0.61 -0.56 -2.02
CA GLU A 84 1.74 -1.01 -1.21
C GLU A 84 2.78 -1.72 -2.06
N TRP A 85 4.05 -1.58 -1.69
CA TRP A 85 5.13 -2.10 -2.52
C TRP A 85 5.01 -3.61 -2.82
N SER A 86 4.65 -4.43 -1.83
CA SER A 86 4.51 -5.88 -2.03
C SER A 86 3.30 -6.25 -2.89
N ALA A 87 2.28 -5.38 -2.96
CA ALA A 87 1.07 -5.62 -3.75
C ALA A 87 1.33 -5.54 -5.26
N GLN A 88 2.45 -4.93 -5.68
CA GLN A 88 2.81 -4.81 -7.10
C GLN A 88 2.85 -6.16 -7.84
N PHE A 89 3.14 -7.26 -7.11
CA PHE A 89 3.31 -8.58 -7.70
C PHE A 89 2.00 -9.27 -8.06
N CYS A 90 0.89 -8.88 -7.43
CA CYS A 90 -0.45 -9.33 -7.79
C CYS A 90 -1.29 -8.24 -8.48
N ALA A 91 -0.75 -7.03 -8.65
CA ALA A 91 -1.49 -5.91 -9.23
C ALA A 91 -1.74 -6.12 -10.74
N ASP A 92 -2.99 -5.93 -11.14
CA ASP A 92 -3.44 -5.98 -12.52
C ASP A 92 -3.03 -4.68 -13.25
N PRO A 93 -2.18 -4.75 -14.30
CA PRO A 93 -1.73 -3.57 -15.04
C PRO A 93 -2.88 -2.67 -15.51
N ALA A 94 -4.01 -3.23 -15.94
CA ALA A 94 -5.15 -2.44 -16.42
C ALA A 94 -5.79 -1.60 -15.30
N LYS A 95 -5.88 -2.16 -14.09
CA LYS A 95 -6.41 -1.45 -12.90
C LYS A 95 -5.42 -0.39 -12.42
N VAL A 96 -4.12 -0.69 -12.44
CA VAL A 96 -3.08 0.30 -12.13
C VAL A 96 -3.06 1.43 -13.16
N ASP A 97 -3.30 1.14 -14.45
CA ASP A 97 -3.40 2.17 -15.49
C ASP A 97 -4.56 3.15 -15.24
N GLN A 98 -5.67 2.70 -14.63
CA GLN A 98 -6.75 3.62 -14.22
C GLN A 98 -6.27 4.62 -13.16
N LEU A 99 -5.44 4.18 -12.20
CA LEU A 99 -4.82 5.10 -11.23
C LEU A 99 -3.90 6.11 -11.90
N ARG A 100 -3.15 5.68 -12.93
CA ARG A 100 -2.34 6.58 -13.76
C ARG A 100 -3.21 7.59 -14.51
N LEU A 101 -4.32 7.16 -15.10
CA LEU A 101 -5.25 8.05 -15.79
C LEU A 101 -5.89 9.07 -14.84
N ASN A 102 -6.28 8.68 -13.63
CA ASN A 102 -6.76 9.59 -12.59
C ASN A 102 -5.70 10.65 -12.24
N ALA A 103 -4.47 10.21 -11.99
CA ALA A 103 -3.36 11.12 -11.72
C ALA A 103 -3.13 12.06 -12.90
N ARG A 104 -3.07 11.53 -14.13
CA ARG A 104 -2.87 12.33 -15.34
C ARG A 104 -3.93 13.41 -15.48
N ALA A 105 -5.21 13.08 -15.29
CA ALA A 105 -6.30 14.06 -15.33
C ALA A 105 -6.11 15.18 -14.27
N LEU A 106 -5.69 14.82 -13.05
CA LEU A 106 -5.37 15.79 -12.00
C LEU A 106 -4.20 16.70 -12.43
N TYR A 107 -3.11 16.15 -12.96
CA TYR A 107 -1.95 16.94 -13.40
C TYR A 107 -2.22 17.79 -14.65
N GLU A 108 -3.19 17.40 -15.49
CA GLU A 108 -3.69 18.24 -16.58
C GLU A 108 -4.50 19.43 -16.06
N ALA A 109 -5.27 19.25 -14.97
CA ALA A 109 -6.00 20.33 -14.30
C ALA A 109 -5.08 21.29 -13.53
N PHE A 110 -3.89 20.85 -13.11
CA PHE A 110 -2.89 21.65 -12.40
C PHE A 110 -1.54 21.70 -13.15
N PRO A 111 -1.48 22.41 -14.30
CA PRO A 111 -0.38 22.32 -15.25
C PRO A 111 0.97 22.83 -14.73
N GLU A 112 1.01 23.58 -13.63
CA GLU A 112 2.25 24.07 -13.02
C GLU A 112 3.04 22.98 -12.29
N SER A 113 2.38 21.89 -11.91
CA SER A 113 2.94 20.80 -11.12
C SER A 113 4.13 20.12 -11.79
N VAL A 114 3.95 19.60 -13.00
CA VAL A 114 5.02 18.85 -13.71
C VAL A 114 6.24 19.74 -14.01
N PRO A 115 6.09 20.98 -14.51
CA PRO A 115 7.20 21.93 -14.63
C PRO A 115 7.91 22.20 -13.30
N GLN A 116 7.17 22.36 -12.20
CA GLN A 116 7.78 22.59 -10.89
C GLN A 116 8.57 21.35 -10.40
N MET A 117 8.01 20.14 -10.54
CA MET A 117 8.73 18.89 -10.26
C MET A 117 10.04 18.80 -11.03
N LYS A 118 10.03 19.17 -12.32
CA LYS A 118 11.23 19.20 -13.16
C LYS A 118 12.27 20.21 -12.67
N ARG A 119 11.84 21.41 -12.24
CA ARG A 119 12.73 22.41 -11.63
C ARG A 119 13.38 21.89 -10.34
N MET A 120 12.66 21.07 -9.59
CA MET A 120 13.12 20.36 -8.39
C MET A 120 13.83 19.02 -8.71
N GLY A 121 14.36 18.88 -9.93
CA GLY A 121 15.17 17.72 -10.33
C GLY A 121 14.40 16.44 -10.67
N TYR A 122 13.08 16.38 -10.51
CA TYR A 122 12.27 15.21 -10.86
C TYR A 122 11.84 15.25 -12.33
N THR A 123 12.73 14.77 -13.20
CA THR A 123 12.60 14.92 -14.66
C THR A 123 11.71 13.86 -15.34
N THR A 124 11.26 12.84 -14.60
CA THR A 124 10.53 11.68 -15.15
C THR A 124 9.01 11.79 -15.07
N ALA A 125 8.48 12.82 -14.37
CA ALA A 125 7.05 13.01 -14.13
C ALA A 125 6.19 12.87 -15.40
N ARG A 126 6.50 13.65 -16.45
CA ARG A 126 5.70 13.60 -17.69
C ARG A 126 5.73 12.23 -18.35
N LYS A 127 6.92 11.61 -18.43
CA LYS A 127 7.08 10.27 -19.00
C LYS A 127 6.22 9.25 -18.25
N GLN A 128 6.24 9.28 -16.92
CA GLN A 128 5.46 8.35 -16.09
C GLN A 128 3.94 8.55 -16.23
N LEU A 129 3.47 9.80 -16.31
CA LEU A 129 2.05 10.09 -16.53
C LEU A 129 1.57 9.68 -17.94
N ASP A 130 2.45 9.73 -18.94
CA ASP A 130 2.12 9.43 -20.34
C ASP A 130 2.34 7.97 -20.74
N THR A 131 3.13 7.20 -20.00
CA THR A 131 3.42 5.81 -20.34
C THR A 131 2.29 4.90 -19.86
N PRO A 132 1.55 4.22 -20.76
CA PRO A 132 0.54 3.26 -20.34
C PRO A 132 1.15 2.13 -19.51
N ILE A 133 0.42 1.69 -18.49
CA ILE A 133 0.80 0.56 -17.64
C ILE A 133 0.18 -0.70 -18.24
N THR A 134 1.02 -1.61 -18.70
CA THR A 134 0.59 -2.78 -19.49
C THR A 134 1.23 -4.09 -19.03
N ASP A 135 2.20 -4.02 -18.11
CA ASP A 135 2.94 -5.16 -17.61
C ASP A 135 3.43 -4.94 -16.17
N ALA A 136 3.98 -5.99 -15.56
CA ALA A 136 4.50 -5.92 -14.19
C ALA A 136 5.67 -4.93 -14.02
N ALA A 137 6.47 -4.70 -15.07
CA ALA A 137 7.60 -3.79 -15.00
C ALA A 137 7.12 -2.33 -14.91
N THR A 138 6.14 -1.96 -15.72
CA THR A 138 5.49 -0.64 -15.69
C THR A 138 4.67 -0.43 -14.41
N VAL A 139 4.05 -1.48 -13.86
CA VAL A 139 3.47 -1.46 -12.50
C VAL A 139 4.55 -1.13 -11.46
N GLY A 140 5.70 -1.80 -11.48
CA GLY A 140 6.79 -1.53 -10.53
C GLY A 140 7.31 -0.08 -10.60
N VAL A 141 7.42 0.49 -11.80
CA VAL A 141 7.79 1.90 -12.00
C VAL A 141 6.72 2.84 -11.41
N TRP A 142 5.44 2.55 -11.63
CA TRP A 142 4.34 3.33 -11.08
C TRP A 142 4.34 3.31 -9.55
N VAL A 143 4.45 2.12 -8.96
CA VAL A 143 4.46 1.89 -7.52
C VAL A 143 5.55 2.71 -6.85
N ASP A 144 6.75 2.77 -7.43
CA ASP A 144 7.88 3.54 -6.92
C ASP A 144 7.90 5.03 -7.34
N SER A 145 6.97 5.47 -8.18
CA SER A 145 6.90 6.87 -8.63
C SER A 145 6.36 7.81 -7.54
N ILE A 146 6.51 9.13 -7.73
CA ILE A 146 5.92 10.14 -6.83
C ILE A 146 4.38 10.11 -6.84
N PHE A 147 3.78 9.48 -7.85
CA PHE A 147 2.32 9.40 -8.07
C PHE A 147 1.65 8.23 -7.33
N ASN A 148 2.45 7.45 -6.58
CA ASN A 148 1.96 6.42 -5.67
C ASN A 148 2.76 6.41 -4.36
N SER A 149 4.07 6.59 -4.42
CA SER A 149 4.94 6.56 -3.26
C SER A 149 5.25 7.95 -2.72
N CYS A 150 5.70 7.99 -1.47
CA CYS A 150 6.01 9.20 -0.70
C CYS A 150 4.76 9.89 -0.13
N VAL A 151 3.84 9.09 0.41
CA VAL A 151 2.94 9.55 1.47
C VAL A 151 3.80 9.80 2.72
N PRO A 152 3.91 11.03 3.24
CA PRO A 152 4.90 11.39 4.25
C PRO A 152 4.36 11.18 5.66
N LEU A 153 4.22 9.93 6.08
CA LEU A 153 3.62 9.63 7.38
C LEU A 153 4.68 9.70 8.49
N PRO A 154 4.39 10.41 9.58
CA PRO A 154 5.16 10.25 10.81
C PRO A 154 5.09 8.82 11.37
N PRO A 155 6.13 8.34 12.09
CA PRO A 155 6.16 6.99 12.66
C PRO A 155 4.93 6.63 13.50
N GLU A 156 4.32 7.59 14.19
CA GLU A 156 3.11 7.40 14.99
C GLU A 156 1.87 7.04 14.15
N PHE A 157 1.87 7.32 12.85
CA PHE A 157 0.82 6.92 11.90
C PHE A 157 1.14 5.60 11.18
N HIS A 158 2.33 5.05 11.41
CA HIS A 158 2.81 3.77 10.92
C HIS A 158 3.10 2.85 12.12
N THR A 159 2.06 2.57 12.90
CA THR A 159 2.13 1.77 14.14
C THR A 159 1.09 0.65 14.16
N ALA A 160 1.46 -0.44 14.82
CA ALA A 160 0.69 -1.66 15.05
C ALA A 160 -0.27 -1.61 16.26
N VAL A 161 -0.05 -0.62 17.11
CA VAL A 161 -0.78 -0.44 18.37
C VAL A 161 -1.60 0.83 18.23
N LEU A 162 -2.89 0.77 18.55
CA LEU A 162 -3.70 1.98 18.72
C LEU A 162 -3.71 2.37 20.21
N PRO A 163 -2.82 3.24 20.70
CA PRO A 163 -2.94 3.73 22.06
C PRO A 163 -3.96 4.89 22.16
N LYS A 164 -4.21 5.67 21.09
CA LYS A 164 -5.19 6.79 21.06
C LYS A 164 -5.87 7.09 19.70
N GLY A 165 -5.65 6.29 18.65
CA GLY A 165 -6.29 6.48 17.33
C GLY A 165 -5.78 5.45 16.31
N GLY A 166 -6.49 5.28 15.19
CA GLY A 166 -6.16 4.35 14.09
C GLY A 166 -4.98 4.83 13.26
N GLY A 167 -3.86 4.09 13.24
CA GLY A 167 -2.76 4.35 12.29
C GLY A 167 -3.26 4.39 10.85
N ARG A 168 -2.64 5.21 9.99
CA ARG A 168 -3.08 5.42 8.59
C ARG A 168 -2.44 4.41 7.64
N HIS A 169 -1.19 4.04 7.92
CA HIS A 169 -0.50 2.91 7.29
C HIS A 169 -0.72 1.65 8.15
N HIS A 170 -1.96 1.46 8.58
CA HIS A 170 -2.35 0.35 9.42
C HIS A 170 -3.15 -0.65 8.59
N TYR A 171 -2.68 -1.89 8.57
CA TYR A 171 -3.51 -3.01 8.16
C TYR A 171 -4.79 -3.06 9.04
N PRO A 172 -5.98 -3.16 8.43
CA PRO A 172 -6.20 -3.71 7.09
C PRO A 172 -6.22 -2.70 5.93
N GLY A 173 -6.30 -1.38 6.14
CA GLY A 173 -6.55 -0.39 5.07
C GLY A 173 -5.72 -0.58 3.79
N PRO A 174 -4.38 -0.50 3.86
CA PRO A 174 -3.55 -0.73 2.68
C PRO A 174 -3.57 -2.16 2.13
N ILE A 175 -4.00 -3.17 2.92
CA ILE A 175 -4.23 -4.53 2.41
C ILE A 175 -5.59 -4.60 1.71
N THR A 176 -6.63 -4.01 2.25
CA THR A 176 -7.96 -4.00 1.62
C THR A 176 -7.94 -3.23 0.31
N ASP A 177 -7.10 -2.20 0.19
CA ASP A 177 -6.88 -1.49 -1.08
C ASP A 177 -6.34 -2.43 -2.18
N ILE A 178 -5.65 -3.52 -1.82
CA ILE A 178 -5.12 -4.50 -2.77
C ILE A 178 -6.26 -5.21 -3.51
N ASP A 179 -7.41 -5.44 -2.88
CA ASP A 179 -8.58 -6.05 -3.55
C ASP A 179 -9.08 -5.21 -4.74
N HIS A 180 -8.82 -3.90 -4.73
CA HIS A 180 -9.21 -3.00 -5.81
C HIS A 180 -8.21 -2.95 -6.98
N VAL A 181 -7.00 -3.48 -6.80
CA VAL A 181 -5.94 -3.43 -7.83
C VAL A 181 -5.39 -4.79 -8.23
N LYS A 182 -5.60 -5.86 -7.44
CA LYS A 182 -5.11 -7.20 -7.76
C LYS A 182 -5.81 -7.76 -9.00
N PHE A 183 -5.18 -8.75 -9.64
CA PHE A 183 -5.88 -9.61 -10.60
C PHE A 183 -7.10 -10.26 -9.94
N ASP A 184 -8.19 -10.36 -10.69
CA ASP A 184 -9.44 -10.93 -10.18
C ASP A 184 -9.29 -12.40 -9.78
N ASP A 185 -8.38 -13.12 -10.43
CA ASP A 185 -8.07 -14.54 -10.20
C ASP A 185 -7.00 -14.80 -9.11
N PHE A 186 -6.50 -13.77 -8.43
CA PHE A 186 -5.63 -13.94 -7.27
C PHE A 186 -6.43 -13.84 -5.97
N GLU A 187 -6.39 -14.84 -5.11
CA GLU A 187 -7.04 -14.80 -3.79
C GLU A 187 -6.10 -14.18 -2.74
N LEU A 188 -6.31 -12.89 -2.44
CA LEU A 188 -5.55 -12.18 -1.40
C LEU A 188 -5.80 -12.76 -0.02
N TRP A 189 -7.07 -12.98 0.29
CA TRP A 189 -7.53 -13.50 1.56
C TRP A 189 -7.68 -15.02 1.43
N VAL A 190 -6.93 -15.75 2.23
CA VAL A 190 -6.95 -17.22 2.29
C VAL A 190 -7.28 -17.67 3.72
N THR A 191 -7.74 -18.90 3.88
CA THR A 191 -8.09 -19.45 5.20
C THR A 191 -6.93 -20.29 5.72
N ASP A 192 -6.39 -19.95 6.89
CA ASP A 192 -5.54 -20.89 7.62
C ASP A 192 -6.40 -22.03 8.18
N ARG A 193 -6.23 -23.23 7.65
CA ARG A 193 -7.01 -24.41 8.04
C ARG A 193 -6.71 -24.91 9.45
N GLU A 194 -5.57 -24.55 10.02
CA GLU A 194 -5.23 -24.94 11.40
C GLU A 194 -6.12 -24.22 12.42
N THR A 195 -6.50 -22.99 12.13
CA THR A 195 -7.26 -22.11 13.06
C THR A 195 -8.65 -21.75 12.55
N ASP A 196 -8.96 -22.06 11.29
CA ASP A 196 -10.16 -21.64 10.57
C ASP A 196 -10.34 -20.11 10.54
N THR A 197 -9.23 -19.38 10.38
CA THR A 197 -9.24 -17.90 10.31
C THR A 197 -8.69 -17.37 9.00
N ARG A 198 -9.17 -16.18 8.60
CA ARG A 198 -8.72 -15.51 7.38
C ARG A 198 -7.40 -14.78 7.62
N VAL A 199 -6.44 -15.02 6.73
CA VAL A 199 -5.15 -14.36 6.66
C VAL A 199 -4.97 -13.79 5.25
N ALA A 200 -4.11 -12.78 5.10
CA ALA A 200 -3.80 -12.23 3.79
C ALA A 200 -2.39 -12.58 3.36
N VAL A 201 -2.24 -12.95 2.08
CA VAL A 201 -0.97 -13.32 1.47
C VAL A 201 -0.73 -12.56 0.17
N LEU A 202 0.53 -12.35 -0.18
CA LEU A 202 0.92 -11.71 -1.44
C LEU A 202 1.96 -12.56 -2.17
N PRO A 203 1.99 -12.58 -3.52
CA PRO A 203 3.06 -13.23 -4.25
C PRO A 203 4.41 -12.59 -3.92
N VAL A 204 5.49 -13.37 -3.98
CA VAL A 204 6.84 -12.83 -3.81
C VAL A 204 7.48 -12.38 -5.14
N SER A 205 6.81 -12.64 -6.26
CA SER A 205 7.28 -12.34 -7.62
C SER A 205 6.11 -12.02 -8.56
N PRO A 206 6.36 -11.33 -9.70
CA PRO A 206 5.31 -11.02 -10.67
C PRO A 206 4.61 -12.25 -11.25
N ARG A 207 3.33 -12.09 -11.60
CA ARG A 207 2.58 -13.08 -12.38
C ARG A 207 3.35 -13.52 -13.63
N GLY A 208 3.32 -14.82 -13.93
CA GLY A 208 4.03 -15.42 -15.08
C GLY A 208 5.51 -15.73 -14.84
N SER A 209 6.06 -15.45 -13.65
CA SER A 209 7.44 -15.79 -13.29
C SER A 209 7.70 -17.30 -13.10
N GLY A 210 6.64 -18.09 -12.85
CA GLY A 210 6.73 -19.48 -12.41
C GLY A 210 6.99 -19.67 -10.91
N ASP A 211 7.11 -18.58 -10.13
CA ASP A 211 7.33 -18.64 -8.69
C ASP A 211 6.02 -18.47 -7.91
N GLY A 212 5.44 -19.62 -7.51
CA GLY A 212 4.19 -19.70 -6.76
C GLY A 212 4.32 -19.50 -5.24
N ARG A 213 5.44 -18.96 -4.75
CA ARG A 213 5.59 -18.65 -3.32
C ARG A 213 4.77 -17.42 -2.94
N VAL A 214 4.25 -17.43 -1.73
CA VAL A 214 3.54 -16.30 -1.13
C VAL A 214 4.18 -15.87 0.18
N THR A 215 4.04 -14.60 0.54
CA THR A 215 4.43 -14.07 1.86
C THR A 215 3.20 -13.73 2.68
N LEU A 216 3.24 -13.96 3.99
CA LEU A 216 2.18 -13.47 4.88
C LEU A 216 2.24 -11.94 4.97
N THR A 217 1.14 -11.27 4.65
CA THR A 217 1.02 -9.82 4.84
C THR A 217 0.20 -9.49 6.10
N TYR A 218 -0.83 -10.29 6.39
CA TYR A 218 -1.64 -10.13 7.60
C TYR A 218 -2.09 -11.47 8.19
N ALA A 219 -2.11 -11.54 9.51
CA ALA A 219 -2.85 -12.51 10.29
C ALA A 219 -3.38 -11.82 11.56
N PRO A 220 -4.52 -12.27 12.12
CA PRO A 220 -5.06 -11.74 13.37
C PRO A 220 -4.06 -11.87 14.54
N VAL A 221 -4.16 -11.02 15.57
CA VAL A 221 -3.35 -11.20 16.78
C VAL A 221 -3.77 -12.44 17.56
N GLY A 222 -2.77 -13.08 18.19
CA GLY A 222 -2.92 -14.37 18.85
C GLY A 222 -2.93 -15.54 17.87
N HIS A 223 -2.90 -15.27 16.56
CA HIS A 223 -2.79 -16.30 15.55
C HIS A 223 -1.34 -16.82 15.45
N PRO A 224 -1.09 -18.14 15.35
CA PRO A 224 0.26 -18.69 15.25
C PRO A 224 1.08 -18.11 14.08
N LEU A 225 0.44 -17.85 12.94
CA LEU A 225 1.12 -17.20 11.79
C LEU A 225 1.52 -15.74 12.06
N ALA A 226 0.81 -15.03 12.94
CA ALA A 226 1.21 -13.67 13.33
C ALA A 226 2.50 -13.68 14.16
N GLU A 227 2.67 -14.68 15.03
CA GLU A 227 3.91 -14.90 15.80
C GLU A 227 5.07 -15.34 14.90
N LYS A 228 4.83 -16.26 13.96
CA LYS A 228 5.85 -16.65 12.97
C LYS A 228 6.28 -15.48 12.08
N LYS A 229 5.33 -14.61 11.69
CA LYS A 229 5.62 -13.40 10.91
C LYS A 229 6.47 -12.43 11.71
N LEU A 230 6.18 -12.27 13.00
CA LEU A 230 6.99 -11.47 13.92
C LEU A 230 8.42 -12.00 14.03
N ALA A 231 8.58 -13.29 14.28
CA ALA A 231 9.89 -13.93 14.41
C ALA A 231 10.71 -13.81 13.10
N ALA A 232 10.08 -14.01 11.94
CA ALA A 232 10.75 -13.77 10.67
C ALA A 232 11.23 -12.31 10.52
N ALA A 233 10.43 -11.34 10.97
CA ALA A 233 10.80 -9.94 10.95
C ALA A 233 11.88 -9.56 11.98
N GLU A 234 12.08 -10.37 13.04
CA GLU A 234 13.22 -10.24 13.96
C GLU A 234 14.56 -10.46 13.26
N ASP A 235 14.57 -11.35 12.26
CA ASP A 235 15.74 -11.71 11.47
C ASP A 235 15.86 -10.91 10.16
N ASP A 236 15.14 -9.79 10.03
CA ASP A 236 15.02 -9.01 8.78
C ASP A 236 14.55 -9.88 7.59
N GLN A 237 13.65 -10.84 7.84
CA GLN A 237 13.07 -11.71 6.83
C GLN A 237 11.55 -11.50 6.68
N ARG A 238 11.03 -11.97 5.55
CA ARG A 238 9.59 -12.12 5.32
C ARG A 238 9.21 -13.58 5.58
N LEU A 239 8.06 -13.81 6.22
CA LEU A 239 7.51 -15.17 6.34
C LEU A 239 6.97 -15.61 4.97
N VAL A 240 7.76 -16.41 4.25
CA VAL A 240 7.46 -16.93 2.92
C VAL A 240 7.05 -18.39 3.01
N PHE A 241 5.97 -18.75 2.33
CA PHE A 241 5.48 -20.11 2.18
C PHE A 241 5.84 -20.67 0.81
N PRO A 242 6.16 -21.98 0.72
CA PRO A 242 6.46 -22.63 -0.55
C PRO A 242 5.19 -22.78 -1.42
N PRO A 243 5.34 -23.01 -2.75
CA PRO A 243 4.21 -23.09 -3.68
C PRO A 243 3.21 -24.22 -3.38
N ASP A 244 3.66 -25.27 -2.70
CA ASP A 244 2.85 -26.42 -2.32
C ASP A 244 2.14 -26.26 -0.97
N SER A 245 2.36 -25.14 -0.27
CA SER A 245 1.62 -24.81 0.96
C SER A 245 0.12 -24.60 0.67
N ASP A 246 -0.72 -24.91 1.66
CA ASP A 246 -2.16 -24.74 1.53
C ASP A 246 -2.55 -23.27 1.26
N LEU A 247 -1.88 -22.32 1.91
CA LEU A 247 -2.07 -20.89 1.68
C LEU A 247 -1.73 -20.48 0.24
N ALA A 248 -0.61 -20.95 -0.32
CA ALA A 248 -0.24 -20.64 -1.70
C ALA A 248 -1.22 -21.26 -2.70
N ARG A 249 -1.63 -22.51 -2.48
CA ARG A 249 -2.61 -23.19 -3.34
C ARG A 249 -3.96 -22.50 -3.35
N GLN A 250 -4.42 -22.00 -2.20
CA GLN A 250 -5.64 -21.19 -2.14
C GLN A 250 -5.46 -19.87 -2.89
N ALA A 251 -4.34 -19.17 -2.67
CA ALA A 251 -4.05 -17.87 -3.28
C ALA A 251 -4.03 -17.90 -4.82
N PHE A 252 -3.51 -18.99 -5.38
CA PHE A 252 -3.37 -19.18 -6.83
C PHE A 252 -4.42 -20.13 -7.41
N TYR A 253 -5.47 -20.50 -6.67
CA TYR A 253 -6.41 -21.54 -7.09
C TYR A 253 -7.09 -21.27 -8.45
N HIS A 254 -7.25 -19.99 -8.82
CA HIS A 254 -7.89 -19.56 -10.06
C HIS A 254 -6.90 -19.17 -11.19
N GLN A 255 -5.59 -19.35 -11.00
CA GLN A 255 -4.53 -18.98 -11.96
C GLN A 255 -3.95 -20.14 -12.77
#